data_AF-A0A2V6W5F8-F1
#
_entry.id   AF-A0A2V6W5F8-F1
#
_cell.length_a   1.000
_cell.length_b   1.000
_cell.length_c   1.000
_cell.angle_alpha   90.00
_cell.angle_beta   90.00
_cell.angle_gamma   90.00
#
_symmetry.space_group_name_H-M   'P 1'
#
loop_
_entity.id
_entity.type
_entity.pdbx_description
1 polymer ?
#
loop_
_entity_poly.entity_id
_entity_poly.type
_entity_poly.pdbx_seq_one_letter_code
_entity_poly.pdbx_strand_id
1 'polypeptide(L)'
;ANGAGKSTTLRLVSGLVHPAQGALTFEGRPIHRLPPEAIIRLGIGHVPEGRRVFPGLTVRENMRLGAAIRRDAIGIAADMERMLALFPDLKRLERALGWTLSGGQQQMLAIARGLMARPRLLLMDEPSLGLAPILVQSVFRTVE
;
A
#
# COMPACT_ATOMS: atom_id res chain seq x y z
N ALA A 1 12.74 -11.82 -14.99
CA ALA A 1 14.06 -11.18 -14.87
C ALA A 1 14.16 -10.45 -13.53
N ASN A 2 14.85 -11.06 -12.57
CA ASN A 2 15.25 -10.42 -11.32
C ASN A 2 16.43 -9.50 -11.64
N GLY A 3 16.42 -8.26 -11.16
CA GLY A 3 17.50 -7.29 -11.43
C GLY A 3 17.29 -6.32 -12.60
N ALA A 4 16.13 -6.32 -13.27
CA ALA A 4 15.82 -5.35 -14.34
C ALA A 4 15.55 -3.91 -13.86
N GLY A 5 15.71 -3.61 -12.57
CA GLY A 5 15.50 -2.27 -12.01
C GLY A 5 14.08 -1.92 -11.58
N LYS A 6 13.10 -2.84 -11.65
CA LYS A 6 11.69 -2.60 -11.26
C LYS A 6 11.55 -1.96 -9.87
N SER A 7 12.12 -2.61 -8.85
CA SER A 7 12.08 -2.11 -7.47
C SER A 7 12.79 -0.75 -7.33
N THR A 8 13.88 -0.53 -8.08
CA THR A 8 14.56 0.76 -8.11
C THR A 8 13.65 1.84 -8.68
N THR A 9 12.94 1.56 -9.77
CA THR A 9 11.95 2.48 -10.36
C THR A 9 10.84 2.83 -9.36
N LEU A 10 10.26 1.84 -8.67
CA LEU A 10 9.22 2.12 -7.66
C LEU A 10 9.76 2.91 -6.46
N ARG A 11 11.01 2.64 -6.04
CA ARG A 11 11.69 3.40 -4.99
C ARG A 11 11.99 4.85 -5.41
N LEU A 12 12.32 5.09 -6.68
CA LEU A 12 12.46 6.45 -7.23
C LEU A 12 11.13 7.21 -7.18
N VAL A 13 10.02 6.58 -7.60
CA VAL A 13 8.69 7.22 -7.58
C VAL A 13 8.22 7.54 -6.16
N SER A 14 8.56 6.69 -5.20
CA SER A 14 8.21 6.89 -3.78
C SER A 14 9.20 7.78 -3.00
N GLY A 15 10.25 8.31 -3.65
CA GLY A 15 11.27 9.15 -3.02
C GLY A 15 12.17 8.41 -2.02
N LEU A 16 12.16 7.08 -2.02
CA LEU A 16 13.06 6.26 -1.20
C LEU A 16 14.49 6.22 -1.77
N VAL A 17 14.63 6.55 -3.06
CA VAL A 17 15.91 6.75 -3.75
C VAL A 17 15.77 8.00 -4.61
N HIS A 18 16.82 8.79 -4.75
CA HIS A 18 16.84 9.94 -5.66
C HIS A 18 17.50 9.56 -6.99
N PRO A 19 16.99 10.07 -8.13
CA PRO A 19 17.59 9.79 -9.42
C PRO A 19 18.95 10.49 -9.54
N ALA A 20 19.93 9.81 -10.12
CA ALA A 20 21.23 10.42 -10.42
C ALA A 20 21.10 11.52 -11.49
N GLN A 21 20.22 11.31 -12.47
CA GLN A 21 19.89 12.24 -13.54
C GLN A 21 18.42 12.06 -13.97
N GLY A 22 17.88 13.07 -14.67
CA GLY A 22 16.50 13.05 -15.17
C GLY A 22 15.49 13.69 -14.22
N ALA A 23 14.23 13.70 -14.64
CA ALA A 23 13.13 14.30 -13.91
C ALA A 23 11.97 13.33 -13.79
N LEU A 24 11.27 13.41 -12.66
CA LEU A 24 10.05 12.66 -12.40
C LEU A 24 8.94 13.65 -12.07
N THR A 25 7.79 13.50 -12.74
CA THR A 25 6.59 14.32 -12.49
C THR A 25 5.40 13.41 -12.18
N PHE A 26 4.50 13.90 -11.34
CA PHE A 26 3.21 13.31 -11.06
C PHE A 26 2.18 14.41 -11.21
N GLU A 27 1.24 14.24 -12.15
CA GLU A 27 0.21 15.24 -12.48
C GLU A 27 0.78 16.62 -12.78
N GLY A 28 1.83 16.66 -13.59
CA GLY A 28 2.53 17.89 -13.97
C GLY A 28 3.43 18.47 -12.87
N ARG A 29 3.39 17.95 -11.64
CA ARG A 29 4.24 18.42 -10.53
C ARG A 29 5.54 17.62 -10.46
N PRO A 30 6.72 18.26 -10.41
CA PRO A 30 7.98 17.57 -10.14
C PRO A 30 7.99 16.92 -8.75
N ILE A 31 8.34 15.63 -8.67
CA ILE A 31 8.38 14.86 -7.42
C ILE A 31 9.77 14.30 -7.06
N HIS A 32 10.72 14.30 -8.01
CA HIS A 32 12.04 13.66 -7.87
C HIS A 32 12.95 14.22 -6.74
N ARG A 33 12.62 15.39 -6.17
CA ARG A 33 13.33 16.01 -5.03
C ARG A 33 12.51 16.05 -3.74
N LEU A 34 11.28 15.54 -3.77
CA LEU A 34 10.43 15.55 -2.60
C LEU A 34 10.79 14.38 -1.67
N PRO A 35 10.74 14.57 -0.35
CA PRO A 35 10.91 13.46 0.58
C PRO A 35 9.67 12.54 0.58
N PRO A 36 9.79 11.27 1.01
CA PRO A 36 8.70 10.29 0.96
C PRO A 36 7.38 10.76 1.60
N GLU A 37 7.45 11.48 2.72
CA GLU A 37 6.28 12.00 3.42
C GLU A 37 5.54 13.10 2.64
N ALA A 38 6.22 13.82 1.75
CA ALA A 38 5.58 14.76 0.84
C ALA A 38 4.94 14.02 -0.33
N ILE A 39 5.59 12.99 -0.86
CA ILE A 39 5.09 12.16 -1.96
C ILE A 39 3.81 11.42 -1.59
N ILE A 40 3.75 10.81 -0.40
CA ILE A 40 2.54 10.12 0.05
C ILE A 40 1.34 11.09 0.23
N ARG A 41 1.60 12.35 0.62
CA ARG A 41 0.56 13.40 0.71
C ARG A 41 0.03 13.84 -0.67
N LEU A 42 0.81 13.63 -1.74
CA LEU A 42 0.32 13.83 -3.11
C LEU A 42 -0.59 12.68 -3.59
N GLY A 43 -0.75 11.63 -2.77
CA GLY A 43 -1.59 10.48 -3.09
C GLY A 43 -0.83 9.33 -3.75
N ILE A 44 0.51 9.30 -3.65
CA ILE A 44 1.30 8.15 -4.12
C ILE A 44 1.55 7.20 -2.96
N GLY A 45 0.85 6.06 -2.94
CA GLY A 45 1.08 4.96 -1.99
C GLY A 45 2.08 3.95 -2.53
N HIS A 46 2.85 3.31 -1.64
CA HIS A 46 3.81 2.28 -2.03
C HIS A 46 3.71 1.05 -1.12
N VAL A 47 3.40 -0.10 -1.73
CA VAL A 47 3.44 -1.42 -1.11
C VAL A 47 4.70 -2.14 -1.62
N PRO A 48 5.79 -2.16 -0.84
CA PRO A 48 7.04 -2.77 -1.25
C PRO A 48 6.99 -4.29 -1.16
N GLU A 49 7.97 -4.94 -1.80
CA GLU A 49 8.19 -6.38 -1.68
C GLU A 49 8.38 -6.83 -0.22
N GLY A 50 8.04 -8.09 0.05
CA GLY A 50 8.22 -8.72 1.36
C GLY A 50 7.11 -8.41 2.35
N ARG A 51 5.99 -7.82 1.89
CA ARG A 51 4.75 -7.49 2.64
C ARG A 51 4.92 -6.42 3.73
N ARG A 52 6.05 -6.44 4.45
CA ARG A 52 6.44 -5.50 5.52
C ARG A 52 5.30 -5.20 6.49
N VAL A 53 4.55 -6.23 6.88
CA VAL A 53 3.50 -6.11 7.91
C VAL A 53 4.16 -5.90 9.27
N PHE A 54 3.48 -5.21 10.19
CA PHE A 54 3.94 -5.05 11.56
C PHE A 54 3.50 -6.29 12.37
N PRO A 55 4.42 -7.21 12.70
CA PRO A 55 4.07 -8.54 13.21
C PRO A 55 3.39 -8.50 14.58
N GLY A 56 3.80 -7.56 15.43
CA GLY A 56 3.26 -7.38 16.79
C GLY A 56 1.96 -6.56 16.86
N LEU A 57 1.42 -6.12 15.72
CA LEU A 57 0.14 -5.42 15.65
C LEU A 57 -0.93 -6.33 15.06
N THR A 58 -2.17 -6.13 15.47
CA THR A 58 -3.33 -6.81 14.86
C THR A 58 -3.51 -6.41 13.40
N VAL A 59 -4.29 -7.20 12.65
CA VAL A 59 -4.72 -6.86 11.28
C VAL A 59 -5.36 -5.46 11.24
N ARG A 60 -6.29 -5.17 12.15
CA ARG A 60 -6.99 -3.87 12.20
C ARG A 60 -6.03 -2.72 12.52
N GLU A 61 -5.07 -2.91 13.44
CA GLU A 61 -4.05 -1.90 13.75
C GLU A 61 -3.08 -1.68 12.58
N ASN A 62 -2.64 -2.75 11.92
CA ASN A 62 -1.82 -2.67 10.72
C ASN A 62 -2.50 -1.82 9.64
N MET A 63 -3.78 -2.07 9.36
CA MET A 63 -4.54 -1.28 8.39
C MET A 63 -4.64 0.18 8.82
N ARG A 64 -4.92 0.44 10.10
CA ARG A 64 -5.07 1.80 10.64
C ARG A 64 -3.80 2.64 10.45
N LEU A 65 -2.61 2.05 10.54
CA LEU A 65 -1.35 2.75 10.25
C LEU A 65 -1.28 3.31 8.83
N GLY A 66 -1.95 2.66 7.87
CA GLY A 66 -2.04 3.15 6.49
C GLY A 66 -2.75 4.50 6.35
N ALA A 67 -3.57 4.87 7.34
CA ALA A 67 -4.27 6.15 7.38
C ALA A 67 -3.51 7.23 8.19
N ALA A 68 -2.24 7.03 8.56
CA ALA A 68 -1.52 7.93 9.47
C ALA A 68 -1.42 9.40 9.00
N ILE A 69 -1.45 9.65 7.69
CA ILE A 69 -1.41 11.01 7.13
C ILE A 69 -2.79 11.68 7.05
N ARG A 70 -3.86 10.92 7.31
CA ARG A 70 -5.25 11.36 7.21
C ARG A 70 -5.75 11.90 8.56
N ARG A 71 -6.71 12.83 8.51
CA ARG A 71 -7.31 13.46 9.69
C ARG A 71 -8.83 13.24 9.80
N ASP A 72 -9.45 12.63 8.79
CA ASP A 72 -10.89 12.41 8.69
C ASP A 72 -11.33 11.13 9.42
N ALA A 73 -11.53 11.19 10.73
CA ALA A 73 -11.86 10.01 11.55
C ALA A 73 -13.05 9.19 11.02
N ILE A 74 -14.12 9.86 10.56
CA ILE A 74 -15.31 9.22 10.00
C ILE A 74 -14.96 8.49 8.69
N GLY A 75 -14.20 9.13 7.80
CA GLY A 75 -13.80 8.53 6.53
C GLY A 75 -12.81 7.38 6.72
N ILE A 76 -11.93 7.46 7.73
CA ILE A 76 -11.02 6.36 8.09
C ILE A 76 -11.81 5.16 8.60
N ALA A 77 -12.82 5.37 9.44
CA ALA A 77 -13.67 4.28 9.92
C ALA A 77 -14.46 3.62 8.77
N ALA A 78 -15.01 4.43 7.85
CA ALA A 78 -15.70 3.93 6.67
C ALA A 78 -14.77 3.11 5.76
N ASP A 79 -13.53 3.58 5.52
CA ASP A 79 -12.56 2.82 4.72
C ASP A 79 -12.08 1.55 5.41
N MET A 80 -11.96 1.55 6.73
CA MET A 80 -11.65 0.33 7.48
C MET A 80 -12.69 -0.76 7.19
N GLU A 81 -13.97 -0.44 7.33
CA GLU A 81 -15.05 -1.39 7.03
C GLU A 81 -15.08 -1.79 5.55
N ARG A 82 -14.82 -0.84 4.64
CA ARG A 82 -14.71 -1.10 3.21
C ARG A 82 -13.58 -2.07 2.88
N MET A 83 -12.41 -1.91 3.50
CA MET A 83 -11.27 -2.81 3.32
C MET A 83 -11.53 -4.20 3.91
N LEU A 84 -12.18 -4.29 5.07
CA LEU A 84 -12.58 -5.58 5.65
C LEU A 84 -13.65 -6.28 4.79
N ALA A 85 -14.51 -5.53 4.09
CA ALA A 85 -15.43 -6.09 3.10
C ALA A 85 -14.71 -6.55 1.83
N LEU A 86 -13.71 -5.80 1.36
CA LEU A 86 -12.90 -6.13 0.19
C LEU A 86 -12.00 -7.35 0.41
N PHE A 87 -11.51 -7.54 1.63
CA PHE A 87 -10.63 -8.64 2.05
C PHE A 87 -11.29 -9.45 3.17
N PRO A 88 -12.29 -10.30 2.87
CA PRO A 88 -13.07 -11.02 3.89
C PRO A 88 -12.21 -11.93 4.78
N ASP A 89 -11.10 -12.46 4.25
CA ASP A 89 -10.12 -13.24 5.03
C ASP A 89 -9.48 -12.40 6.14
N LEU A 90 -9.20 -11.12 5.88
CA LEU A 90 -8.70 -10.20 6.91
C LEU A 90 -9.78 -9.84 7.93
N LYS A 91 -11.04 -9.73 7.51
CA LYS A 91 -12.17 -9.49 8.43
C LYS A 91 -12.31 -10.59 9.47
N ARG A 92 -12.19 -11.86 9.05
CA ARG A 92 -12.21 -13.01 9.96
C ARG A 92 -11.05 -13.00 10.96
N LEU A 93 -9.96 -12.35 10.60
CA LEU A 93 -8.71 -12.29 11.37
C LEU A 93 -8.41 -10.89 11.91
N GLU A 94 -9.40 -10.00 12.01
CA GLU A 94 -9.15 -8.57 12.27
C GLU A 94 -8.40 -8.31 13.61
N ARG A 95 -8.57 -9.22 14.58
CA ARG A 95 -7.92 -9.20 15.90
C ARG A 95 -6.68 -10.07 15.99
N ALA A 96 -6.38 -10.86 14.95
CA ALA A 96 -5.17 -11.67 14.89
C ALA A 96 -3.95 -10.77 14.68
N LEU A 97 -2.84 -11.15 15.30
CA LEU A 97 -1.56 -10.45 15.17
C LEU A 97 -0.92 -10.75 13.80
N GLY A 98 -0.19 -9.79 13.23
CA GLY A 98 0.36 -9.90 11.87
C GLY A 98 1.29 -11.10 11.63
N TRP A 99 2.04 -11.53 12.65
CA TRP A 99 2.89 -12.73 12.60
C TRP A 99 2.13 -14.06 12.47
N THR A 100 0.85 -14.14 12.86
CA THR A 100 0.07 -15.39 12.76
C THR A 100 -0.55 -15.60 11.38
N LEU A 101 -0.39 -14.63 10.47
CA LEU A 101 -0.99 -14.65 9.14
C LEU A 101 -0.15 -15.47 8.16
N SER A 102 -0.82 -16.17 7.24
CA SER A 102 -0.15 -16.79 6.10
C SER A 102 0.47 -15.74 5.17
N GLY A 103 1.41 -16.15 4.30
CA GLY A 103 2.06 -15.23 3.37
C GLY A 103 1.08 -14.48 2.45
N GLY A 104 0.03 -15.16 1.99
CA GLY A 104 -1.04 -14.53 1.19
C GLY A 104 -1.88 -13.54 2.01
N GLN A 105 -2.18 -13.87 3.28
CA GLN A 105 -2.88 -12.96 4.19
C GLN A 105 -2.04 -11.72 4.52
N GLN A 106 -0.73 -11.89 4.73
CA GLN A 106 0.17 -10.76 4.91
C GLN A 106 0.22 -9.86 3.66
N GLN A 107 0.15 -10.44 2.45
CA GLN A 107 0.08 -9.68 1.21
C GLN A 107 -1.22 -8.88 1.11
N MET A 108 -2.37 -9.50 1.39
CA MET A 108 -3.65 -8.81 1.45
C MET A 108 -3.61 -7.66 2.48
N LEU A 109 -3.04 -7.90 3.66
CA LEU A 109 -2.91 -6.89 4.70
C LEU A 109 -2.03 -5.72 4.27
N ALA A 110 -0.92 -5.98 3.59
CA ALA A 110 -0.02 -4.95 3.07
C ALA A 110 -0.74 -4.03 2.06
N ILE A 111 -1.58 -4.61 1.20
CA ILE A 111 -2.37 -3.88 0.20
C ILE A 111 -3.50 -3.10 0.86
N ALA A 112 -4.28 -3.74 1.73
CA ALA A 112 -5.33 -3.07 2.49
C ALA A 112 -4.78 -1.85 3.24
N ARG A 113 -3.64 -2.01 3.91
CA ARG A 113 -2.91 -0.90 4.56
C ARG A 113 -2.51 0.20 3.56
N GLY A 114 -2.00 -0.13 2.38
CA GLY A 114 -1.68 0.86 1.35
C GLY A 114 -2.90 1.66 0.88
N LEU A 115 -4.04 0.98 0.72
CA LEU A 115 -5.31 1.59 0.28
C LEU A 115 -5.95 2.49 1.35
N MET A 116 -5.66 2.27 2.63
CA MET A 116 -6.16 3.13 3.72
C MET A 116 -5.68 4.58 3.61
N ALA A 117 -4.62 4.87 2.85
CA ALA A 117 -4.18 6.23 2.56
C ALA A 117 -5.07 6.97 1.53
N ARG A 118 -6.03 6.30 0.88
CA ARG A 118 -6.74 6.77 -0.33
C ARG A 118 -5.77 7.28 -1.40
N PRO A 119 -4.80 6.46 -1.83
CA PRO A 119 -3.86 6.88 -2.86
C PRO A 119 -4.57 7.07 -4.20
N ARG A 120 -4.11 8.06 -4.96
CA ARG A 120 -4.45 8.28 -6.37
C ARG A 120 -3.60 7.39 -7.28
N LEU A 121 -2.40 7.02 -6.82
CA LEU A 121 -1.51 6.05 -7.46
C LEU A 121 -1.00 5.08 -6.40
N LEU A 122 -1.31 3.80 -6.54
CA LEU A 122 -0.76 2.74 -5.68
C LEU A 122 0.34 1.98 -6.43
N LEU A 123 1.58 2.10 -5.94
CA LEU A 123 2.73 1.33 -6.42
C LEU A 123 2.78 -0.01 -5.69
N MET A 124 2.90 -1.11 -6.43
CA MET A 124 3.01 -2.45 -5.87
C MET A 124 4.20 -3.17 -6.49
N ASP A 125 5.15 -3.59 -5.65
CA ASP A 125 6.24 -4.46 -6.09
C ASP A 125 5.78 -5.92 -6.00
N GLU A 126 5.78 -6.62 -7.14
CA GLU A 126 5.32 -8.01 -7.31
C GLU A 126 3.93 -8.36 -6.71
N PRO A 127 2.84 -7.71 -7.18
CA PRO A 127 1.49 -7.97 -6.65
C PRO A 127 0.97 -9.39 -6.92
N SER A 128 1.52 -10.09 -7.93
CA SER A 128 1.09 -11.41 -8.36
C SER A 128 1.53 -12.55 -7.44
N LEU A 129 2.49 -12.32 -6.54
CA LEU A 129 3.05 -13.36 -5.67
C LEU A 129 2.14 -13.57 -4.44
N GLY A 130 0.95 -14.14 -4.67
CA GLY A 130 0.06 -14.65 -3.60
C GLY A 130 -1.34 -14.07 -3.51
N LEU A 131 -1.82 -13.27 -4.48
CA LEU A 131 -3.22 -12.83 -4.55
C LEU A 131 -4.00 -13.65 -5.56
N ALA A 132 -5.21 -14.07 -5.19
CA ALA A 132 -6.15 -14.64 -6.14
C ALA A 132 -6.50 -13.60 -7.24
N PRO A 133 -6.64 -13.99 -8.53
CA PRO A 133 -6.93 -13.07 -9.63
C PRO A 133 -8.15 -12.15 -9.40
N ILE A 134 -9.16 -12.63 -8.67
CA ILE A 134 -10.36 -11.85 -8.33
C ILE A 134 -10.10 -10.70 -7.36
N LEU A 135 -9.12 -10.86 -6.46
CA LEU A 135 -8.72 -9.81 -5.52
C LEU A 135 -7.96 -8.71 -6.26
N VAL A 136 -7.15 -9.07 -7.25
CA VAL A 136 -6.46 -8.11 -8.13
C VAL A 136 -7.48 -7.21 -8.85
N GLN A 137 -8.52 -7.79 -9.46
CA GLN A 137 -9.59 -7.02 -10.11
C GLN A 137 -10.37 -6.12 -9.14
N SER A 138 -10.60 -6.59 -7.91
CA SER A 138 -11.32 -5.81 -6.89
C SER A 138 -10.48 -4.66 -6.33
N VAL A 139 -9.15 -4.83 -6.27
CA VAL A 139 -8.21 -3.75 -5.93
C VAL A 139 -8.16 -2.70 -7.04
N PHE A 140 -8.12 -3.10 -8.31
CA PHE A 140 -8.15 -2.14 -9.43
C PHE A 140 -9.40 -1.25 -9.41
N ARG A 141 -10.58 -1.84 -9.16
CA ARG A 141 -11.85 -1.08 -8.99
C ARG A 141 -11.88 -0.12 -7.81
N THR A 142 -10.96 -0.24 -6.86
CA THR A 142 -10.89 0.66 -5.68
C THR A 142 -10.09 1.93 -5.98
N VAL A 143 -9.25 1.92 -7.02
CA VAL A 143 -8.34 3.02 -7.36
C VAL A 143 -8.84 3.82 -8.59
N GLU A 144 -9.92 3.36 -9.25
CA GLU A 144 -10.73 4.16 -10.19
C GLU A 144 -11.72 5.07 -9.46
#